data_AF-A0A5C3ML28-F1
#
_entry.id   AF-A0A5C3ML28-F1
#
_cell.length_a   1.000
_cell.length_b   1.000
_cell.length_c   1.000
_cell.angle_alpha   90.00
_cell.angle_beta   90.00
_cell.angle_gamma   90.00
#
_symmetry.space_group_name_H-M   'P 1'
#
loop_
_entity.id
_entity.type
_entity.pdbx_description
1 polymer ?
#
loop_
_entity_poly.entity_id
_entity_poly.type
_entity_poly.pdbx_seq_one_letter_code
_entity_poly.pdbx_strand_id
1 'polypeptide(L)'
;MWQTEVPGGNTPFWPVRLVYELKNERGQGGDPETQAIAQYIKLLADEKWTRLAEASNCPAILFTIAGTHLAISTAILTDTVYVEDLYSINLHACFNLEARLLNLARALHAVKCAFEEPGVISQDGSHLLPKPVGLDGAYLLGLRFFRKLPHRGLGAPDTTDTRSQDRAYALYLAIGDGTHIPSKEVVVKFPRYRYNPTAHALLAAQNLAPKLYSHNPVLGAHSMVVMDVVEGITAWEWVHSGRKLPRSVYADIERAVVLLREHNLVFGDLRLPNIMVRPDGSGALVDFDWADEDERGRYPALLAEDPDEWAPGVQKYGLMLKHHDRHMLEKLKEYCERPV
;
A
#
# COMPACT_ATOMS: atom_id res chain seq x y z
N MET A 1 -30.13 -14.43 4.54
CA MET A 1 -30.17 -13.38 5.58
C MET A 1 -30.36 -14.08 6.92
N TRP A 2 -29.27 -14.52 7.56
CA TRP A 2 -29.31 -15.08 8.91
C TRP A 2 -28.91 -13.95 9.87
N GLN A 3 -29.88 -13.11 10.20
CA GLN A 3 -29.73 -12.09 11.24
C GLN A 3 -30.17 -12.76 12.54
N THR A 4 -29.25 -12.97 13.48
CA THR A 4 -29.62 -13.38 14.84
C THR A 4 -29.84 -12.10 15.64
N GLU A 5 -31.10 -11.69 15.79
CA GLU A 5 -31.47 -10.78 16.88
C GLU A 5 -31.37 -11.57 18.19
N VAL A 6 -30.55 -11.07 19.12
CA VAL A 6 -30.60 -11.52 20.52
C VAL A 6 -31.54 -10.56 21.26
N PRO A 7 -32.63 -11.04 21.90
CA PRO A 7 -33.53 -10.16 22.63
C PRO A 7 -32.88 -9.71 23.93
N GLY A 8 -32.70 -8.39 24.08
CA GLY A 8 -32.41 -7.72 25.36
C GLY A 8 -30.94 -7.65 25.74
N GLY A 9 -30.38 -6.43 25.72
CA GLY A 9 -29.12 -6.11 26.38
C GLY A 9 -28.23 -5.16 25.57
N ASN A 10 -27.77 -4.08 26.22
CA ASN A 10 -26.82 -3.08 25.72
C ASN A 10 -25.43 -3.67 25.38
N THR A 11 -25.34 -4.58 24.42
CA THR A 11 -24.07 -5.15 23.93
C THR A 11 -23.77 -4.65 22.51
N PRO A 12 -22.53 -4.21 22.21
CA PRO A 12 -22.16 -3.73 20.88
C PRO A 12 -22.30 -4.87 19.86
N PHE A 13 -23.29 -4.74 18.98
CA PHE A 13 -23.63 -5.74 17.98
C PHE A 13 -22.85 -5.50 16.69
N TRP A 14 -22.34 -6.59 16.12
CA TRP A 14 -21.59 -6.69 14.86
C TRP A 14 -22.54 -7.06 13.71
N PRO A 15 -22.99 -6.12 12.85
CA PRO A 15 -24.05 -6.42 11.91
C PRO A 15 -23.64 -7.16 10.63
N VAL A 16 -22.36 -7.17 10.24
CA VAL A 16 -21.90 -7.84 9.01
C VAL A 16 -20.58 -8.58 9.23
N ARG A 17 -20.60 -9.72 9.94
CA ARG A 17 -19.41 -10.58 10.06
C ARG A 17 -19.23 -11.53 8.86
N LEU A 18 -20.33 -11.93 8.22
CA LEU A 18 -20.32 -12.83 7.07
C LEU A 18 -21.25 -12.29 6.00
N VAL A 19 -20.73 -12.17 4.78
CA VAL A 19 -21.57 -12.16 3.58
C VAL A 19 -21.28 -13.46 2.85
N TYR A 20 -22.32 -14.21 2.52
CA TYR A 20 -22.16 -15.44 1.75
C TYR A 20 -22.95 -15.39 0.46
N GLU A 21 -22.34 -15.90 -0.60
CA GLU A 21 -22.96 -16.01 -1.92
C GLU A 21 -22.76 -17.40 -2.50
N LEU A 22 -23.85 -17.97 -3.00
CA LEU A 22 -23.89 -19.35 -3.52
C LEU A 22 -24.41 -19.32 -4.96
N LYS A 23 -23.66 -19.96 -5.87
CA LYS A 23 -24.03 -20.13 -7.27
C LYS A 23 -23.86 -21.58 -7.69
N ASN A 24 -24.76 -22.02 -8.57
CA ASN A 24 -24.70 -23.37 -9.12
C ASN A 24 -23.41 -23.59 -9.92
N GLU A 25 -22.99 -22.58 -10.69
CA GLU A 25 -21.77 -22.57 -11.49
C GLU A 25 -21.24 -21.14 -11.58
N ARG A 26 -19.93 -20.98 -11.85
CA ARG A 26 -19.35 -19.65 -12.06
C ARG A 26 -19.95 -19.00 -13.30
N GLY A 27 -20.48 -17.79 -13.16
CA GLY A 27 -21.11 -17.04 -14.25
C GLY A 27 -22.59 -17.35 -14.47
N GLN A 28 -23.15 -18.41 -13.86
CA GLN A 28 -24.60 -18.65 -13.88
C GLN A 28 -25.28 -17.86 -12.77
N GLY A 29 -26.01 -16.81 -13.14
CA GLY A 29 -26.62 -15.89 -12.18
C GLY A 29 -25.62 -14.88 -11.59
N GLY A 30 -24.51 -14.66 -12.29
CA GLY A 30 -23.46 -13.70 -11.96
C GLY A 30 -22.23 -14.33 -11.31
N ASP A 31 -21.28 -13.47 -10.96
CA ASP A 31 -20.08 -13.83 -10.21
C ASP A 31 -20.36 -13.67 -8.70
N PRO A 32 -20.16 -14.72 -7.88
CA PRO A 32 -20.53 -14.69 -6.46
C PRO A 32 -19.67 -13.71 -5.65
N GLU A 33 -18.40 -13.53 -5.99
CA GLU A 33 -17.49 -12.59 -5.31
C GLU A 33 -17.97 -11.15 -5.53
N THR A 34 -18.19 -10.76 -6.78
CA THR A 34 -18.72 -9.44 -7.14
C THR A 34 -20.04 -9.15 -6.44
N GLN A 35 -20.93 -10.15 -6.34
CA GLN A 35 -22.22 -9.98 -5.67
C GLN A 35 -22.08 -9.89 -4.15
N ALA A 36 -21.18 -10.66 -3.53
CA ALA A 36 -20.91 -10.56 -2.09
C ALA A 36 -20.37 -9.18 -1.74
N ILE A 37 -19.48 -8.63 -2.58
CA ILE A 37 -18.97 -7.26 -2.43
C ILE A 37 -20.11 -6.24 -2.56
N ALA A 38 -20.98 -6.38 -3.57
CA ALA A 38 -22.13 -5.50 -3.75
C ALA A 38 -23.12 -5.57 -2.59
N GLN A 39 -23.36 -6.76 -2.02
CA GLN A 39 -24.19 -6.94 -0.83
C GLN A 39 -23.56 -6.26 0.40
N TYR A 40 -22.25 -6.44 0.60
CA TYR A 40 -21.52 -5.76 1.67
C TYR A 40 -21.64 -4.24 1.56
N ILE A 41 -21.40 -3.67 0.38
CA ILE A 41 -21.57 -2.23 0.12
C ILE A 41 -23.00 -1.78 0.39
N LYS A 42 -24.00 -2.55 -0.05
CA LYS A 42 -25.41 -2.24 0.21
C LYS A 42 -25.73 -2.22 1.70
N LEU A 43 -25.15 -3.13 2.48
CA LEU A 43 -25.33 -3.15 3.94
C LEU A 43 -24.72 -1.91 4.59
N LEU A 44 -23.55 -1.46 4.14
CA LEU A 44 -22.93 -0.22 4.64
C LEU A 44 -23.74 1.04 4.30
N ALA A 45 -24.45 1.04 3.17
CA ALA A 45 -25.25 2.17 2.71
C ALA A 45 -26.66 2.23 3.32
N ASP A 46 -27.09 1.19 4.04
CA ASP A 46 -28.41 1.16 4.69
C ASP A 46 -28.39 2.05 5.94
N GLU A 47 -29.37 2.96 6.04
CA GLU A 47 -29.51 3.91 7.16
C GLU A 47 -29.55 3.23 8.54
N LYS A 48 -29.98 1.96 8.59
CA LYS A 48 -29.98 1.15 9.82
C LYS A 48 -28.58 0.94 10.38
N TRP A 49 -27.56 0.92 9.52
CA TRP A 49 -26.18 0.57 9.88
C TRP A 49 -25.22 1.76 9.85
N THR A 50 -25.70 2.96 9.50
CA THR A 50 -24.87 4.18 9.41
C THR A 50 -24.06 4.43 10.68
N ARG A 51 -24.67 4.32 11.86
CA ARG A 51 -23.97 4.54 13.15
C ARG A 51 -22.78 3.60 13.36
N LEU A 52 -22.84 2.38 12.81
CA LEU A 52 -21.73 1.44 12.92
C LEU A 52 -20.66 1.72 11.87
N ALA A 53 -21.07 2.05 10.64
CA ALA A 53 -20.14 2.49 9.59
C ALA A 53 -19.35 3.75 9.97
N GLU A 54 -19.94 4.63 10.80
CA GLU A 54 -19.28 5.82 11.35
C GLU A 54 -18.35 5.53 12.54
N ALA A 55 -18.45 4.34 13.14
CA ALA A 55 -17.76 4.01 14.39
C ALA A 55 -16.83 2.79 14.28
N SER A 56 -16.74 2.14 13.12
CA SER A 56 -15.90 0.98 12.87
C SER A 56 -15.52 0.88 11.40
N ASN A 57 -14.45 0.17 11.11
CA ASN A 57 -14.06 -0.22 9.75
C ASN A 57 -14.90 -1.38 9.18
N CYS A 58 -15.97 -1.78 9.86
CA CYS A 58 -16.94 -2.79 9.44
C CYS A 58 -16.32 -4.08 8.85
N PRO A 59 -15.33 -4.72 9.50
CA PRO A 59 -14.66 -5.84 8.88
C PRO A 59 -15.63 -7.01 8.71
N ALA A 60 -15.66 -7.57 7.49
CA ALA A 60 -16.53 -8.67 7.09
C ALA A 60 -15.74 -9.75 6.37
N ILE A 61 -16.12 -11.00 6.59
CA ILE A 61 -15.66 -12.13 5.77
C ILE A 61 -16.66 -12.31 4.62
N LEU A 62 -16.16 -12.41 3.40
CA LEU A 62 -16.93 -12.76 2.22
C LEU A 62 -16.66 -14.24 1.92
N PHE A 63 -17.69 -15.06 1.96
CA PHE A 63 -17.59 -16.50 1.76
C PHE A 63 -18.40 -16.92 0.55
N THR A 64 -17.74 -17.32 -0.52
CA THR A 64 -18.40 -17.56 -1.80
C THR A 64 -18.20 -18.98 -2.28
N ILE A 65 -19.25 -19.54 -2.89
CA ILE A 65 -19.18 -20.85 -3.55
C ILE A 65 -19.84 -20.73 -4.93
N ALA A 66 -19.13 -21.18 -5.97
CA ALA A 66 -19.67 -21.36 -7.31
C ALA A 66 -19.27 -22.74 -7.85
N GLY A 67 -20.25 -23.63 -7.99
CA GLY A 67 -19.99 -25.02 -8.38
C GLY A 67 -19.04 -25.71 -7.39
N THR A 68 -17.87 -26.11 -7.86
CA THR A 68 -16.80 -26.70 -7.02
C THR A 68 -15.82 -25.67 -6.47
N HIS A 69 -15.96 -24.39 -6.81
CA HIS A 69 -15.05 -23.36 -6.35
C HIS A 69 -15.53 -22.75 -5.03
N LEU A 70 -14.67 -22.72 -4.02
CA LEU A 70 -14.89 -22.00 -2.77
C LEU A 70 -13.83 -20.91 -2.65
N ALA A 71 -14.25 -19.68 -2.32
CA ALA A 71 -13.35 -18.59 -2.01
C ALA A 71 -13.74 -17.90 -0.69
N ILE A 72 -12.72 -17.40 0.01
CA ILE A 72 -12.82 -16.66 1.26
C ILE A 72 -12.02 -15.37 1.05
N SER A 73 -12.73 -14.26 1.13
CA SER A 73 -12.17 -12.91 1.06
C SER A 73 -12.54 -12.14 2.32
N THR A 74 -11.89 -11.01 2.56
CA THR A 74 -12.25 -10.07 3.62
C THR A 74 -12.53 -8.71 3.05
N ALA A 75 -13.53 -8.01 3.60
CA ALA A 75 -13.85 -6.64 3.24
C ALA A 75 -13.72 -5.73 4.46
N ILE A 76 -13.16 -4.54 4.27
CA ILE A 76 -13.10 -3.49 5.29
C ILE A 76 -13.48 -2.14 4.68
N LEU A 77 -14.10 -1.29 5.49
CA LEU A 77 -14.38 0.11 5.19
C LEU A 77 -13.26 0.99 5.77
N THR A 78 -12.59 1.77 4.93
CA THR A 78 -11.69 2.85 5.35
C THR A 78 -12.09 4.16 4.65
N ASP A 79 -11.24 4.73 3.79
CA ASP A 79 -11.64 5.79 2.85
C ASP A 79 -12.59 5.26 1.75
N THR A 80 -12.45 3.98 1.44
CA THR A 80 -13.31 3.22 0.55
C THR A 80 -13.39 1.76 1.01
N VAL A 81 -14.14 0.94 0.30
CA VAL A 81 -14.19 -0.50 0.56
C VAL A 81 -12.97 -1.16 -0.07
N TYR A 82 -12.18 -1.85 0.76
CA TYR A 82 -11.09 -2.72 0.33
C TYR A 82 -11.54 -4.16 0.50
N VAL A 83 -11.22 -4.99 -0.48
CA VAL A 83 -11.49 -6.41 -0.47
C VAL A 83 -10.19 -7.13 -0.79
N GLU A 84 -9.83 -8.09 0.05
CA GLU A 84 -8.63 -8.91 -0.11
C GLU A 84 -9.04 -10.39 -0.18
N ASP A 85 -8.54 -11.11 -1.17
CA ASP A 85 -8.78 -12.54 -1.34
C ASP A 85 -7.77 -13.33 -0.50
N LEU A 86 -8.25 -14.03 0.52
CA LEU A 86 -7.38 -14.74 1.47
C LEU A 86 -7.15 -16.20 1.08
N TYR A 87 -8.17 -16.85 0.52
CA TYR A 87 -8.12 -18.28 0.24
C TYR A 87 -9.08 -18.66 -0.87
N SER A 88 -8.65 -19.55 -1.76
CA SER A 88 -9.48 -20.13 -2.80
C SER A 88 -9.11 -21.60 -3.02
N ILE A 89 -10.11 -22.45 -3.20
CA ILE A 89 -9.93 -23.88 -3.44
C ILE A 89 -10.98 -24.42 -4.41
N ASN A 90 -10.56 -25.38 -5.24
CA ASN A 90 -11.46 -26.24 -5.98
C ASN A 90 -11.74 -27.53 -5.17
N LEU A 91 -13.01 -27.79 -4.88
CA LEU A 91 -13.55 -28.89 -4.08
C LEU A 91 -13.71 -30.21 -4.85
N HIS A 92 -13.29 -30.29 -6.12
CA HIS A 92 -13.39 -31.51 -6.91
C HIS A 92 -12.51 -32.64 -6.34
N ALA A 93 -13.03 -33.87 -6.36
CA ALA A 93 -12.30 -35.04 -5.93
C ALA A 93 -11.09 -35.30 -6.85
N CYS A 94 -9.91 -35.45 -6.28
CA CYS A 94 -8.66 -35.66 -7.03
C CYS A 94 -7.58 -36.29 -6.15
N PHE A 95 -6.46 -36.69 -6.75
CA PHE A 95 -5.42 -37.53 -6.16
C PHE A 95 -4.80 -37.04 -4.84
N ASN A 96 -4.92 -35.76 -4.51
CA ASN A 96 -4.39 -35.13 -3.28
C ASN A 96 -5.50 -34.67 -2.32
N LEU A 97 -6.60 -35.42 -2.26
CA LEU A 97 -7.78 -35.12 -1.45
C LEU A 97 -7.43 -34.85 0.03
N GLU A 98 -6.53 -35.63 0.62
CA GLU A 98 -6.14 -35.47 2.04
C GLU A 98 -5.54 -34.09 2.33
N ALA A 99 -4.55 -33.65 1.53
CA ALA A 99 -3.95 -32.33 1.68
C ALA A 99 -4.97 -31.20 1.48
N ARG A 100 -5.92 -31.37 0.54
CA ARG A 100 -7.00 -30.41 0.31
C ARG A 100 -7.97 -30.33 1.47
N LEU A 101 -8.37 -31.47 2.04
CA LEU A 101 -9.24 -31.52 3.21
C LEU A 101 -8.59 -30.83 4.40
N LEU A 102 -7.29 -31.06 4.63
CA LEU A 102 -6.55 -30.37 5.69
C LEU A 102 -6.46 -28.86 5.45
N ASN A 103 -6.20 -28.41 4.22
CA ASN A 103 -6.16 -26.99 3.90
C ASN A 103 -7.54 -26.32 4.05
N LEU A 104 -8.60 -26.98 3.58
CA LEU A 104 -9.98 -26.50 3.75
C LEU A 104 -10.35 -26.43 5.23
N ALA A 105 -10.05 -27.47 6.03
CA ALA A 105 -10.33 -27.48 7.45
C ALA A 105 -9.60 -26.35 8.19
N ARG A 106 -8.33 -26.09 7.85
CA ARG A 106 -7.56 -24.96 8.40
C ARG A 106 -8.19 -23.62 8.03
N ALA A 107 -8.59 -23.43 6.78
CA ALA A 107 -9.24 -22.20 6.33
C ALA A 107 -10.57 -21.95 7.06
N LEU A 108 -11.42 -22.98 7.16
CA LEU A 108 -12.69 -22.90 7.90
C LEU A 108 -12.48 -22.68 9.40
N HIS A 109 -11.44 -23.28 9.99
CA HIS A 109 -11.09 -23.02 11.38
C HIS A 109 -10.64 -21.57 11.58
N ALA A 110 -9.82 -21.01 10.69
CA ALA A 110 -9.40 -19.62 10.76
C ALA A 110 -10.60 -18.66 10.66
N VAL A 111 -11.53 -18.93 9.74
CA VAL A 111 -12.80 -18.21 9.65
C VAL A 111 -13.54 -18.27 10.99
N LYS A 112 -13.71 -19.47 11.56
CA LYS A 112 -14.36 -19.64 12.88
C LYS A 112 -13.68 -18.81 13.98
N CYS A 113 -12.35 -18.82 14.06
CA CYS A 113 -11.62 -18.02 15.05
C CYS A 113 -11.89 -16.51 14.87
N ALA A 114 -11.89 -16.01 13.63
CA ALA A 114 -12.21 -14.62 13.34
C ALA A 114 -13.66 -14.24 13.72
N PHE A 115 -14.60 -15.18 13.69
CA PHE A 115 -15.95 -14.98 14.24
C PHE A 115 -15.98 -14.89 15.77
N GLU A 116 -15.01 -15.44 16.47
CA GLU A 116 -14.98 -15.41 17.93
C GLU A 116 -14.31 -14.13 18.46
N GLU A 117 -13.54 -13.42 17.63
CA GLU A 117 -12.85 -12.17 18.00
C GLU A 117 -13.81 -10.97 18.14
N PRO A 118 -13.75 -10.21 19.24
CA PRO A 118 -14.56 -9.02 19.46
C PRO A 118 -14.10 -7.84 18.59
N GLY A 119 -15.04 -6.93 18.30
CA GLY A 119 -14.83 -5.85 17.34
C GLY A 119 -14.33 -4.61 18.01
N VAL A 120 -13.49 -3.87 17.29
CA VAL A 120 -13.00 -2.60 17.77
C VAL A 120 -13.87 -1.49 17.18
N ILE A 121 -14.67 -0.87 18.06
CA ILE A 121 -15.41 0.35 17.77
C ILE A 121 -14.56 1.53 18.22
N SER A 122 -14.41 2.54 17.38
CA SER A 122 -13.72 3.79 17.71
C SER A 122 -14.56 5.00 17.32
N GLN A 123 -14.79 5.90 18.27
CA GLN A 123 -15.63 7.08 18.10
C GLN A 123 -14.89 8.28 17.48
N ASP A 124 -13.57 8.21 17.35
CA ASP A 124 -12.69 9.31 16.92
C ASP A 124 -12.26 9.21 15.44
N GLY A 125 -12.83 8.28 14.67
CA GLY A 125 -12.46 8.05 13.27
C GLY A 125 -11.12 7.31 13.07
N SER A 126 -10.34 7.04 14.13
CA SER A 126 -9.06 6.33 14.03
C SER A 126 -9.21 4.88 13.55
N HIS A 127 -10.43 4.34 13.58
CA HIS A 127 -10.74 3.02 13.04
C HIS A 127 -10.54 2.93 11.52
N LEU A 128 -10.57 4.05 10.79
CA LEU A 128 -10.33 4.10 9.34
C LEU A 128 -8.84 4.12 8.98
N LEU A 129 -7.95 4.19 9.97
CA LEU A 129 -6.51 4.31 9.78
C LEU A 129 -5.81 2.98 10.13
N PRO A 130 -4.61 2.74 9.59
CA PRO A 130 -3.88 1.50 9.83
C PRO A 130 -3.59 1.26 11.31
N LYS A 131 -3.69 -0.02 11.71
CA LYS A 131 -3.23 -0.52 13.01
C LYS A 131 -2.20 -1.62 12.76
N PRO A 132 -0.94 -1.26 12.44
CA PRO A 132 0.08 -2.23 12.09
C PRO A 132 0.40 -3.13 13.28
N VAL A 133 0.42 -4.44 13.02
CA VAL A 133 0.75 -5.48 13.99
C VAL A 133 2.05 -6.14 13.57
N GLY A 134 3.02 -6.19 14.48
CA GLY A 134 4.28 -6.90 14.28
C GLY A 134 4.08 -8.41 14.14
N LEU A 135 5.09 -9.12 13.63
CA LEU A 135 5.03 -10.57 13.48
C LEU A 135 4.86 -11.34 14.81
N ASP A 136 5.25 -10.71 15.91
CA ASP A 136 5.11 -11.19 17.29
C ASP A 136 3.75 -10.83 17.93
N GLY A 137 2.88 -10.12 17.19
CA GLY A 137 1.59 -9.65 17.68
C GLY A 137 1.67 -8.32 18.45
N ALA A 138 2.84 -7.70 18.59
CA ALA A 138 2.98 -6.43 19.29
C ALA A 138 2.56 -5.24 18.40
N TYR A 139 1.87 -4.27 18.98
CA TYR A 139 1.60 -2.98 18.33
C TYR A 139 2.90 -2.19 18.20
N LEU A 140 3.20 -1.75 16.97
CA LEU A 140 4.52 -1.21 16.64
C LEU A 140 4.65 0.29 16.96
N LEU A 141 5.80 0.64 17.54
CA LEU A 141 6.50 1.94 17.45
C LEU A 141 5.78 3.20 17.98
N GLY A 142 4.67 3.07 18.70
CA GLY A 142 4.03 4.24 19.32
C GLY A 142 3.53 5.28 18.32
N LEU A 143 2.99 4.82 17.19
CA LEU A 143 2.52 5.67 16.10
C LEU A 143 1.03 5.98 16.24
N ARG A 144 0.68 7.26 16.15
CA ARG A 144 -0.71 7.70 15.97
C ARG A 144 -0.92 8.23 14.56
N PHE A 145 -1.53 7.42 13.72
CA PHE A 145 -1.95 7.79 12.37
C PHE A 145 -3.04 8.86 12.43
N PHE A 146 -3.04 9.80 11.48
CA PHE A 146 -4.10 10.80 11.41
C PHE A 146 -4.51 11.18 9.98
N ARG A 147 -3.77 10.77 8.94
CA ARG A 147 -4.10 11.08 7.54
C ARG A 147 -3.52 10.05 6.57
N LYS A 148 -4.27 9.68 5.53
CA LYS A 148 -3.74 8.98 4.34
C LYS A 148 -3.27 10.01 3.32
N LEU A 149 -2.10 9.81 2.72
CA LEU A 149 -1.58 10.68 1.67
C LEU A 149 -2.09 10.20 0.29
N PRO A 150 -2.61 11.10 -0.56
CA PRO A 150 -2.96 10.76 -1.93
C PRO A 150 -1.71 10.56 -2.79
N HIS A 151 -1.83 9.78 -3.86
CA HIS A 151 -0.74 9.45 -4.77
C HIS A 151 -0.16 10.69 -5.48
N ARG A 152 -0.98 11.71 -5.78
CA ARG A 152 -0.58 12.94 -6.49
C ARG A 152 -0.35 14.17 -5.61
N GLY A 153 -0.07 13.99 -4.32
CA GLY A 153 0.14 15.11 -3.40
C GLY A 153 -1.16 15.87 -3.06
N LEU A 154 -1.06 16.81 -2.10
CA LEU A 154 -2.19 17.60 -1.63
C LEU A 154 -2.67 18.56 -2.73
N GLY A 155 -3.84 18.30 -3.33
CA GLY A 155 -4.50 19.23 -4.25
C GLY A 155 -4.93 18.66 -5.61
N ALA A 156 -4.69 17.37 -5.88
CA ALA A 156 -5.23 16.74 -7.09
C ALA A 156 -6.77 16.65 -7.01
N PRO A 157 -7.49 16.93 -8.12
CA PRO A 157 -8.95 16.80 -8.14
C PRO A 157 -9.38 15.35 -7.89
N ASP A 158 -10.33 15.16 -6.97
CA ASP A 158 -10.93 13.87 -6.62
C ASP A 158 -11.79 13.35 -7.79
N THR A 159 -11.15 12.60 -8.67
CA THR A 159 -11.74 11.90 -9.82
C THR A 159 -11.79 10.39 -9.57
N THR A 160 -12.60 9.66 -10.33
CA THR A 160 -12.67 8.18 -10.25
C THR A 160 -11.33 7.49 -10.55
N ASP A 161 -10.51 8.05 -11.43
CA ASP A 161 -9.16 7.57 -11.72
C ASP A 161 -8.21 7.77 -10.54
N THR A 162 -8.27 8.93 -9.87
CA THR A 162 -7.44 9.21 -8.69
C THR A 162 -7.78 8.27 -7.53
N ARG A 163 -9.06 7.94 -7.31
CA ARG A 163 -9.47 6.97 -6.27
C ARG A 163 -8.96 5.56 -6.54
N SER A 164 -8.92 5.15 -7.80
CA SER A 164 -8.42 3.84 -8.21
C SER A 164 -6.89 3.74 -8.05
N GLN A 165 -6.18 4.83 -8.31
CA GLN A 165 -4.74 4.94 -8.09
C GLN A 165 -4.41 4.99 -6.59
N ASP A 166 -5.15 5.77 -5.79
CA ASP A 166 -4.95 5.91 -4.33
C ASP A 166 -5.22 4.62 -3.54
N ARG A 167 -5.99 3.67 -4.10
CA ARG A 167 -6.14 2.33 -3.52
C ARG A 167 -4.85 1.51 -3.55
N ALA A 168 -3.97 1.77 -4.52
CA ALA A 168 -2.73 1.03 -4.69
C ALA A 168 -1.57 1.60 -3.84
N TYR A 169 -1.75 2.76 -3.21
CA TYR A 169 -0.73 3.44 -2.39
C TYR A 169 -1.13 3.49 -0.92
N ALA A 170 -0.27 2.94 -0.08
CA ALA A 170 -0.45 2.89 1.36
C ALA A 170 0.57 3.81 2.05
N LEU A 171 0.43 5.13 1.82
CA LEU A 171 1.20 6.17 2.50
C LEU A 171 0.30 6.94 3.47
N TYR A 172 0.82 7.21 4.66
CA TYR A 172 0.09 7.85 5.75
C TYR A 172 0.98 8.85 6.48
N LEU A 173 0.37 9.85 7.09
CA LEU A 173 1.00 10.67 8.12
C LEU A 173 0.64 10.14 9.51
N ALA A 174 1.65 10.10 10.36
CA ALA A 174 1.52 9.73 11.76
C ALA A 174 2.35 10.67 12.64
N ILE A 175 2.05 10.68 13.94
CA ILE A 175 2.86 11.32 14.96
C ILE A 175 3.46 10.22 15.85
N GLY A 176 4.77 10.25 16.05
CA GLY A 176 5.44 9.38 17.02
C GLY A 176 5.17 9.83 18.45
N ASP A 177 5.26 8.92 19.42
CA ASP A 177 5.10 9.20 20.85
C ASP A 177 6.41 9.63 21.54
N GLY A 178 7.53 9.63 20.83
CA GLY A 178 8.86 9.94 21.36
C GLY A 178 9.64 8.74 21.90
N THR A 179 9.08 7.53 21.91
CA THR A 179 9.77 6.32 22.40
C THR A 179 10.77 5.78 21.38
N HIS A 180 10.27 5.37 20.21
CA HIS A 180 11.06 4.81 19.10
C HIS A 180 11.07 5.76 17.90
N ILE A 181 9.96 6.47 17.71
CA ILE A 181 9.78 7.48 16.68
C ILE A 181 9.69 8.83 17.38
N PRO A 182 10.42 9.86 16.93
CA PRO A 182 10.37 11.17 17.58
C PRO A 182 8.96 11.74 17.64
N SER A 183 8.68 12.56 18.66
CA SER A 183 7.37 13.22 18.85
C SER A 183 7.15 14.35 17.84
N LYS A 184 7.07 13.98 16.55
CA LYS A 184 6.83 14.85 15.41
C LYS A 184 6.09 14.10 14.31
N GLU A 185 5.66 14.84 13.29
CA GLU A 185 5.05 14.28 12.10
C GLU A 185 6.06 13.44 11.29
N VAL A 186 5.63 12.27 10.85
CA VAL A 186 6.40 11.33 10.04
C VAL A 186 5.53 10.77 8.91
N VAL A 187 6.18 10.34 7.83
CA VAL A 187 5.55 9.54 6.78
C VAL A 187 5.70 8.06 7.14
N VAL A 188 4.59 7.34 7.08
CA VAL A 188 4.54 5.88 7.19
C VAL A 188 4.11 5.30 5.86
N LYS A 189 4.93 4.41 5.29
CA LYS A 189 4.65 3.71 4.04
C LYS A 189 4.51 2.22 4.32
N PHE A 190 3.55 1.58 3.66
CA PHE A 190 3.45 0.12 3.51
C PHE A 190 3.81 -0.23 2.06
N PRO A 191 5.08 -0.58 1.78
CA PRO A 191 5.55 -0.87 0.44
C PRO A 191 4.82 -2.08 -0.14
N ARG A 192 4.51 -2.03 -1.44
CA ARG A 192 3.68 -3.03 -2.11
C ARG A 192 4.40 -4.37 -2.34
N TYR A 193 5.72 -4.35 -2.46
CA TYR A 193 6.50 -5.53 -2.81
C TYR A 193 7.82 -5.62 -2.06
N ARG A 194 8.65 -4.61 -2.22
CA ARG A 194 9.99 -4.53 -1.60
C ARG A 194 10.23 -3.13 -1.09
N TYR A 195 11.23 -3.04 -0.23
CA TYR A 195 11.80 -1.78 0.21
C TYR A 195 13.28 -2.00 0.49
N ASN A 196 14.12 -1.08 0.06
CA ASN A 196 15.55 -1.17 0.32
C ASN A 196 15.97 -0.19 1.42
N PRO A 197 15.95 -0.61 2.70
CA PRO A 197 16.35 0.25 3.80
C PRO A 197 17.84 0.61 3.74
N THR A 198 18.68 -0.23 3.12
CA THR A 198 20.12 0.02 2.98
C THR A 198 20.38 1.20 2.04
N ALA A 199 19.78 1.19 0.86
CA ALA A 199 19.87 2.30 -0.11
C ALA A 199 19.32 3.60 0.49
N HIS A 200 18.17 3.52 1.18
CA HIS A 200 17.57 4.68 1.83
C HIS A 200 18.48 5.24 2.94
N ALA A 201 18.94 4.40 3.88
CA ALA A 201 19.80 4.84 4.98
C ALA A 201 21.12 5.45 4.48
N LEU A 202 21.69 4.88 3.41
CA LEU A 202 22.91 5.39 2.77
C LEU A 202 22.74 6.83 2.27
N LEU A 203 21.65 7.11 1.56
CA LEU A 203 21.37 8.45 1.06
C LEU A 203 20.92 9.42 2.16
N ALA A 204 20.15 8.92 3.13
CA ALA A 204 19.69 9.70 4.28
C ALA A 204 20.87 10.23 5.11
N ALA A 205 21.94 9.44 5.26
CA ALA A 205 23.16 9.83 5.96
C ALA A 205 23.87 11.04 5.31
N GLN A 206 23.61 11.30 4.02
CA GLN A 206 24.15 12.43 3.27
C GLN A 206 23.13 13.54 3.01
N ASN A 207 21.96 13.50 3.67
CA ASN A 207 20.82 14.41 3.46
C ASN A 207 20.23 14.36 2.03
N LEU A 208 20.51 13.29 1.27
CA LEU A 208 20.03 13.07 -0.10
C LEU A 208 18.71 12.28 -0.16
N ALA A 209 18.19 11.88 1.00
CA ALA A 209 16.90 11.23 1.20
C ALA A 209 16.33 11.68 2.56
N PRO A 210 15.02 11.53 2.85
CA PRO A 210 14.51 11.74 4.20
C PRO A 210 15.20 10.82 5.21
N LYS A 211 15.21 11.21 6.48
CA LYS A 211 15.72 10.32 7.53
C LYS A 211 14.82 9.10 7.66
N LEU A 212 15.41 7.91 7.56
CA LEU A 212 14.73 6.65 7.87
C LEU A 212 14.77 6.39 9.38
N TYR A 213 13.61 6.21 10.01
CA TYR A 213 13.51 5.84 11.43
C TYR A 213 13.39 4.34 11.63
N SER A 214 12.62 3.68 10.78
CA SER A 214 12.31 2.27 10.99
C SER A 214 11.87 1.57 9.73
N HIS A 215 12.19 0.28 9.64
CA HIS A 215 11.70 -0.65 8.63
C HIS A 215 11.46 -1.99 9.32
N ASN A 216 10.19 -2.38 9.49
CA ASN A 216 9.83 -3.61 10.20
C ASN A 216 8.84 -4.45 9.38
N PRO A 217 8.95 -5.78 9.42
CA PRO A 217 7.90 -6.65 8.90
C PRO A 217 6.64 -6.52 9.75
N VAL A 218 5.49 -6.53 9.09
CA VAL A 218 4.16 -6.55 9.71
C VAL A 218 3.36 -7.74 9.20
N LEU A 219 2.28 -8.10 9.89
CA LEU A 219 1.36 -9.14 9.43
C LEU A 219 0.82 -8.84 8.03
N GLY A 220 0.50 -9.91 7.30
CA GLY A 220 0.03 -9.84 5.91
C GLY A 220 1.15 -9.78 4.87
N ALA A 221 2.37 -10.21 5.21
CA ALA A 221 3.54 -10.20 4.30
C ALA A 221 3.93 -8.81 3.77
N HIS A 222 3.61 -7.76 4.53
CA HIS A 222 4.02 -6.39 4.24
C HIS A 222 5.17 -5.96 5.15
N SER A 223 5.83 -4.87 4.78
CA SER A 223 6.70 -4.13 5.69
C SER A 223 6.08 -2.77 5.99
N MET A 224 6.49 -2.18 7.11
CA MET A 224 6.16 -0.81 7.48
C MET A 224 7.46 -0.01 7.56
N VAL A 225 7.50 1.08 6.80
CA VAL A 225 8.61 2.03 6.74
C VAL A 225 8.18 3.34 7.38
N VAL A 226 9.00 3.88 8.28
CA VAL A 226 8.76 5.17 8.94
C VAL A 226 9.91 6.10 8.62
N MET A 227 9.62 7.27 8.07
CA MET A 227 10.61 8.24 7.61
C MET A 227 10.17 9.69 7.83
N ASP A 228 11.10 10.63 7.74
CA ASP A 228 10.79 12.06 7.80
C ASP A 228 9.83 12.51 6.69
N VAL A 229 8.99 13.49 7.02
CA VAL A 229 8.29 14.29 6.00
C VAL A 229 9.32 15.15 5.29
N VAL A 230 9.31 15.11 3.95
CA VAL A 230 10.14 16.00 3.13
C VAL A 230 9.35 17.26 2.82
N GLU A 231 9.81 18.40 3.33
CA GLU A 231 9.26 19.70 2.96
C GLU A 231 9.66 20.04 1.51
N GLY A 232 8.71 20.51 0.71
CA GLY A 232 8.91 20.86 -0.69
C GLY A 232 7.82 20.28 -1.59
N ILE A 233 8.09 20.29 -2.90
CA ILE A 233 7.22 19.69 -3.92
C ILE A 233 8.02 18.71 -4.77
N THR A 234 7.34 17.81 -5.48
CA THR A 234 8.04 16.91 -6.40
C THR A 234 8.66 17.69 -7.57
N ALA A 235 9.74 17.16 -8.15
CA ALA A 235 10.32 17.72 -9.37
C ALA A 235 9.31 17.69 -10.53
N TRP A 236 8.36 16.74 -10.50
CA TRP A 236 7.26 16.70 -11.45
C TRP A 236 6.38 17.96 -11.32
N GLU A 237 5.88 18.26 -10.13
CA GLU A 237 5.07 19.47 -9.88
C GLU A 237 5.86 20.74 -10.19
N TRP A 238 7.14 20.79 -9.81
CA TRP A 238 8.02 21.92 -10.08
C TRP A 238 8.12 22.22 -11.57
N VAL A 239 8.45 21.21 -12.39
CA VAL A 239 8.60 21.36 -13.84
C VAL A 239 7.26 21.69 -14.51
N HIS A 240 6.16 21.03 -14.11
CA HIS A 240 4.84 21.29 -14.68
C HIS A 240 4.25 22.65 -14.29
N SER A 241 4.83 23.32 -13.30
CA SER A 241 4.54 24.73 -13.02
C SER A 241 5.26 25.73 -13.95
N GLY A 242 5.93 25.24 -15.00
CA GLY A 242 6.64 26.06 -15.99
C GLY A 242 8.02 26.53 -15.53
N ARG A 243 8.58 25.92 -14.48
CA ARG A 243 9.89 26.29 -13.92
C ARG A 243 10.98 25.34 -14.41
N LYS A 244 12.18 25.87 -14.63
CA LYS A 244 13.37 25.04 -14.81
C LYS A 244 13.75 24.36 -13.50
N LEU A 245 14.22 23.12 -13.57
CA LEU A 245 14.72 22.42 -12.41
C LEU A 245 16.02 23.07 -11.92
N PRO A 246 16.17 23.40 -10.62
CA PRO A 246 17.41 24.00 -10.12
C PRO A 246 18.61 23.09 -10.36
N ARG A 247 19.75 23.67 -10.76
CA ARG A 247 20.99 22.90 -10.97
C ARG A 247 21.52 22.26 -9.68
N SER A 248 21.22 22.85 -8.52
CA SER A 248 21.52 22.27 -7.21
C SER A 248 20.78 20.96 -6.99
N VAL A 249 19.50 20.88 -7.34
CA VAL A 249 18.73 19.63 -7.29
C VAL A 249 19.39 18.57 -8.15
N TYR A 250 19.73 18.89 -9.40
CA TYR A 250 20.43 17.94 -10.28
C TYR A 250 21.76 17.46 -9.66
N ALA A 251 22.57 18.37 -9.13
CA ALA A 251 23.84 18.01 -8.50
C ALA A 251 23.64 17.08 -7.29
N ASP A 252 22.59 17.29 -6.49
CA ASP A 252 22.26 16.41 -5.37
C ASP A 252 21.83 15.01 -5.84
N ILE A 253 21.00 14.93 -6.88
CA ILE A 253 20.57 13.65 -7.45
C ILE A 253 21.73 12.91 -8.13
N GLU A 254 22.62 13.63 -8.82
CA GLU A 254 23.86 13.06 -9.36
C GLU A 254 24.72 12.46 -8.25
N ARG A 255 24.93 13.19 -7.14
CA ARG A 255 25.66 12.67 -5.96
C ARG A 255 24.98 11.43 -5.39
N ALA A 256 23.66 11.40 -5.34
CA ALA A 256 22.90 10.26 -4.83
C ALA A 256 23.11 9.01 -5.71
N VAL A 257 23.02 9.15 -7.03
CA VAL A 257 23.24 8.06 -7.99
C VAL A 257 24.68 7.55 -7.93
N VAL A 258 25.66 8.45 -7.82
CA VAL A 258 27.08 8.07 -7.66
C VAL A 258 27.28 7.26 -6.38
N LEU A 259 26.71 7.72 -5.26
CA LEU A 259 26.85 7.02 -3.98
C LEU A 259 26.20 5.63 -3.99
N LEU A 260 24.99 5.50 -4.55
CA LEU A 260 24.36 4.18 -4.71
C LEU A 260 25.23 3.25 -5.57
N ARG A 261 25.74 3.76 -6.69
CA ARG A 261 26.59 3.01 -7.61
C ARG A 261 27.86 2.47 -6.93
N GLU A 262 28.53 3.28 -6.11
CA GLU A 262 29.72 2.90 -5.35
C GLU A 262 29.44 1.75 -4.37
N HIS A 263 28.20 1.64 -3.90
CA HIS A 263 27.72 0.57 -3.02
C HIS A 263 27.05 -0.59 -3.76
N ASN A 264 27.24 -0.70 -5.08
CA ASN A 264 26.63 -1.74 -5.92
C ASN A 264 25.08 -1.72 -5.93
N LEU A 265 24.48 -0.56 -5.73
CA LEU A 265 23.03 -0.35 -5.73
C LEU A 265 22.59 0.43 -6.96
N VAL A 266 21.36 0.16 -7.38
CA VAL A 266 20.62 0.87 -8.43
C VAL A 266 19.34 1.38 -7.79
N PHE A 267 19.01 2.66 -7.96
CA PHE A 267 17.77 3.25 -7.48
C PHE A 267 16.57 2.70 -8.24
N GLY A 268 16.71 2.56 -9.56
CA GLY A 268 15.77 1.87 -10.43
C GLY A 268 14.61 2.73 -10.89
N ASP A 269 14.03 3.50 -9.97
CA ASP A 269 12.85 4.33 -10.24
C ASP A 269 13.18 5.84 -10.29
N LEU A 270 14.27 6.20 -10.98
CA LEU A 270 14.76 7.58 -11.04
C LEU A 270 13.90 8.43 -11.97
N ARG A 271 12.75 8.90 -11.47
CA ARG A 271 11.79 9.73 -12.21
C ARG A 271 11.41 10.99 -11.41
N LEU A 272 10.87 11.99 -12.11
CA LEU A 272 10.45 13.28 -11.51
C LEU A 272 9.53 13.16 -10.28
N PRO A 273 8.58 12.21 -10.20
CA PRO A 273 7.74 12.06 -9.01
C PRO A 273 8.51 11.59 -7.75
N ASN A 274 9.65 10.92 -7.94
CA ASN A 274 10.48 10.37 -6.86
C ASN A 274 11.64 11.29 -6.47
N ILE A 275 11.63 12.52 -6.98
CA ILE A 275 12.61 13.57 -6.66
C ILE A 275 11.86 14.70 -5.97
N MET A 276 12.28 15.07 -4.77
CA MET A 276 11.78 16.22 -4.04
C MET A 276 12.67 17.44 -4.28
N VAL A 277 12.04 18.59 -4.54
CA VAL A 277 12.68 19.91 -4.58
C VAL A 277 12.37 20.62 -3.26
N ARG A 278 13.38 20.77 -2.42
CA ARG A 278 13.24 21.40 -1.09
C ARG A 278 13.25 22.93 -1.19
N PRO A 279 12.71 23.65 -0.19
CA PRO A 279 12.68 25.12 -0.19
C PRO A 279 14.05 25.80 -0.29
N ASP A 280 15.10 25.16 0.21
CA ASP A 280 16.49 25.63 0.11
C ASP A 280 17.12 25.41 -1.28
N GLY A 281 16.37 24.81 -2.21
CA GLY A 281 16.82 24.48 -3.56
C GLY A 281 17.61 23.18 -3.65
N SER A 282 17.73 22.40 -2.56
CA SER A 282 18.35 21.07 -2.58
C SER A 282 17.39 19.99 -3.10
N GLY A 283 17.99 18.90 -3.59
CA GLY A 283 17.28 17.72 -4.07
C GLY A 283 17.30 16.56 -3.08
N ALA A 284 16.25 15.73 -3.10
CA ALA A 284 16.25 14.46 -2.37
C ALA A 284 15.49 13.36 -3.13
N LEU A 285 15.97 12.13 -3.02
CA LEU A 285 15.26 10.95 -3.50
C LEU A 285 14.28 10.44 -2.45
N VAL A 286 13.11 10.03 -2.91
CA VAL A 286 12.07 9.34 -2.14
C VAL A 286 11.60 8.12 -2.92
N ASP A 287 10.90 7.20 -2.26
CA ASP A 287 10.43 5.94 -2.84
C ASP A 287 11.57 4.96 -3.21
N PHE A 288 11.96 4.14 -2.23
CA PHE A 288 13.03 3.14 -2.35
C PHE A 288 12.47 1.72 -2.57
N ASP A 289 11.23 1.60 -3.08
CA ASP A 289 10.58 0.30 -3.26
C ASP A 289 11.27 -0.56 -4.33
N TRP A 290 11.90 0.09 -5.32
CA TRP A 290 12.53 -0.57 -6.45
C TRP A 290 14.04 -0.72 -6.29
N ALA A 291 14.65 0.07 -5.40
CA ALA A 291 16.09 0.10 -5.27
C ALA A 291 16.64 -1.28 -4.89
N ASP A 292 17.67 -1.75 -5.56
CA ASP A 292 18.19 -3.11 -5.38
C ASP A 292 19.62 -3.23 -5.92
N GLU A 293 20.25 -4.38 -5.73
CA GLU A 293 21.62 -4.65 -6.17
C GLU A 293 21.75 -4.65 -7.71
N ASP A 294 22.83 -4.06 -8.21
CA ASP A 294 23.22 -4.11 -9.62
C ASP A 294 23.40 -5.58 -10.08
N GLU A 295 22.87 -5.90 -11.27
CA GLU A 295 22.91 -7.22 -11.92
C GLU A 295 22.19 -8.36 -11.16
N ARG A 296 21.52 -8.06 -10.05
CA ARG A 296 20.79 -9.05 -9.22
C ARG A 296 19.36 -8.65 -8.96
N GLY A 297 19.15 -7.39 -8.61
CA GLY A 297 17.85 -6.76 -8.48
C GLY A 297 17.06 -6.85 -9.76
N ARG A 298 15.73 -6.88 -9.63
CA ARG A 298 14.82 -6.97 -10.78
C ARG A 298 13.76 -5.89 -10.70
N TYR A 299 13.46 -5.30 -11.85
CA TYR A 299 12.29 -4.46 -11.98
C TYR A 299 11.00 -5.24 -11.68
N PRO A 300 9.92 -4.57 -11.28
CA PRO A 300 8.62 -5.21 -11.15
C PRO A 300 8.20 -5.94 -12.43
N ALA A 301 7.38 -6.99 -12.26
CA ALA A 301 6.78 -7.69 -13.39
C ALA A 301 5.73 -6.83 -14.12
N LEU A 302 5.18 -5.83 -13.42
CA LEU A 302 4.28 -4.82 -13.96
C LEU A 302 5.04 -3.50 -14.10
N LEU A 303 5.39 -3.16 -15.34
CA LEU A 303 5.90 -1.84 -15.73
C LEU A 303 4.92 -1.19 -16.68
N ALA A 304 4.84 0.13 -16.62
CA ALA A 304 4.12 0.93 -17.59
C ALA A 304 4.74 0.73 -18.99
N GLU A 305 3.89 0.69 -20.02
CA GLU A 305 4.28 0.43 -21.41
C GLU A 305 4.58 1.72 -22.17
N ASP A 306 5.20 2.69 -21.50
CA ASP A 306 5.64 3.93 -22.12
C ASP A 306 7.16 3.86 -22.40
N PRO A 307 7.58 3.90 -23.68
CA PRO A 307 9.00 3.86 -24.03
C PRO A 307 9.78 5.11 -23.58
N ASP A 308 9.12 6.25 -23.38
CA ASP A 308 9.77 7.49 -22.94
C ASP A 308 9.93 7.56 -21.41
N GLU A 309 9.28 6.67 -20.67
CA GLU A 309 9.29 6.64 -19.22
C GLU A 309 10.55 5.97 -18.65
N TRP A 310 11.18 5.05 -19.41
CA TRP A 310 12.26 4.20 -18.92
C TRP A 310 13.57 4.40 -19.68
N ALA A 311 14.66 3.90 -19.10
CA ALA A 311 15.94 3.81 -19.78
C ALA A 311 15.95 2.66 -20.81
N PRO A 312 16.71 2.78 -21.93
CA PRO A 312 16.90 1.67 -22.86
C PRO A 312 17.42 0.42 -22.15
N GLY A 313 16.79 -0.72 -22.40
CA GLY A 313 17.15 -2.01 -21.78
C GLY A 313 16.35 -2.38 -20.53
N VAL A 314 15.58 -1.45 -19.96
CA VAL A 314 14.62 -1.77 -18.89
C VAL A 314 13.52 -2.68 -19.44
N GLN A 315 13.25 -3.78 -18.74
CA GLN A 315 12.26 -4.78 -19.13
C GLN A 315 11.46 -5.25 -17.91
N LYS A 316 10.22 -5.70 -18.13
CA LYS A 316 9.38 -6.32 -17.10
C LYS A 316 10.13 -7.50 -16.49
N TYR A 317 10.33 -7.47 -15.17
CA TYR A 317 11.12 -8.47 -14.44
C TYR A 317 12.58 -8.64 -14.91
N GLY A 318 13.09 -7.69 -15.69
CA GLY A 318 14.47 -7.63 -16.15
C GLY A 318 15.44 -7.23 -15.02
N LEU A 319 16.73 -7.49 -15.23
CA LEU A 319 17.77 -7.13 -14.27
C LEU A 319 17.94 -5.61 -14.19
N MET A 320 18.20 -5.12 -12.99
CA MET A 320 18.55 -3.73 -12.74
C MET A 320 20.03 -3.51 -12.99
N LEU A 321 20.37 -2.46 -13.74
CA LEU A 321 21.72 -2.15 -14.14
C LEU A 321 22.01 -0.68 -13.85
N LYS A 322 23.19 -0.37 -13.31
CA LYS A 322 23.63 1.01 -12.99
C LYS A 322 23.48 2.00 -14.14
N HIS A 323 23.58 1.52 -15.39
CA HIS A 323 23.44 2.38 -16.55
C HIS A 323 22.00 2.88 -16.76
N HIS A 324 20.99 2.21 -16.21
CA HIS A 324 19.61 2.66 -16.26
C HIS A 324 19.46 3.99 -15.48
N ASP A 325 19.96 4.07 -14.24
CA ASP A 325 19.95 5.32 -13.46
C ASP A 325 20.77 6.41 -14.14
N ARG A 326 21.92 6.07 -14.74
CA ARG A 326 22.74 7.04 -15.48
C ARG A 326 21.96 7.67 -16.63
N HIS A 327 21.23 6.87 -17.41
CA HIS A 327 20.41 7.38 -18.50
C HIS A 327 19.26 8.26 -17.98
N MET A 328 18.62 7.86 -16.88
CA MET A 328 17.58 8.68 -16.26
C MET A 328 18.11 10.00 -15.69
N LEU A 329 19.36 10.02 -15.22
CA LEU A 329 20.05 11.24 -14.81
C LEU A 329 20.33 12.16 -16.02
N GLU A 330 20.70 11.61 -17.18
CA GLU A 330 20.84 12.39 -18.43
C GLU A 330 19.51 13.05 -18.82
N LYS A 331 18.39 12.29 -18.77
CA LYS A 331 17.04 12.84 -18.98
C LYS A 331 16.71 13.95 -17.96
N LEU A 332 17.07 13.77 -16.69
CA LEU A 332 16.85 14.78 -15.65
C LEU A 332 17.56 16.10 -15.97
N LYS A 333 18.77 16.02 -16.53
CA LYS A 333 19.60 17.19 -16.88
C LYS A 333 18.89 18.12 -17.88
N GLU A 334 18.13 17.55 -18.81
CA GLU A 334 17.40 18.33 -19.81
C GLU A 334 16.43 19.34 -19.16
N TYR A 335 15.82 18.98 -18.03
CA TYR A 335 14.92 19.87 -17.29
C TYR A 335 15.62 21.07 -16.64
N CYS A 336 16.95 21.03 -16.49
CA CYS A 336 17.75 22.18 -16.08
C CYS A 336 18.11 23.09 -17.27
N GLU A 337 18.08 22.56 -18.49
CA GLU A 337 18.62 23.21 -19.69
C GLU A 337 17.54 23.75 -20.64
N ARG A 338 16.30 23.23 -20.57
CA ARG A 338 15.16 23.65 -21.39
C ARG A 338 15.04 25.18 -21.47
N PRO A 339 14.81 25.78 -22.66
CA PRO A 339 14.44 27.20 -22.77
C PRO A 339 13.20 27.49 -21.91
N VAL A 340 13.15 28.66 -21.25
CA VAL A 340 11.94 29.09 -20.52
C VAL A 340 10.87 29.46 -21.52
#